data_AF-A0A1C6Z2N0-F1
#
_entry.id   AF-A0A1C6Z2N0-F1
#
_cell.length_a   1.000
_cell.length_b   1.000
_cell.length_c   1.000
_cell.angle_alpha   90.00
_cell.angle_beta   90.00
_cell.angle_gamma   90.00
#
_symmetry.space_group_name_H-M   'P 1'
#
loop_
_entity.id
_entity.type
_entity.pdbx_description
1 polymer ?
#
loop_
_entity_poly.entity_id
_entity_poly.type
_entity_poly.pdbx_seq_one_letter_code
_entity_poly.pdbx_strand_id
1 'polypeptide(L)'
;MNGNIRLLTLMATVMLFAGCANSQHDALQKASTTTSANTSETETTSECPDFSGTYKVEGGKSRFYVEKTTSSTYLFTIETPYDPPITQSASVKRSNKEQSTFCTLDIDGFGTISPWEKGSIYHITFDSRDFEKVINTDYILKLKNLRPVQYGVDFGVYGLTKK
;
A
#
# COMPACT_ATOMS: atom_id res chain seq x y z
N MET A 1 -16.31 26.64 57.57
CA MET A 1 -16.10 25.24 58.01
C MET A 1 -15.28 24.57 56.91
N ASN A 2 -13.94 24.66 56.87
CA ASN A 2 -12.87 24.31 57.80
C ASN A 2 -12.78 22.82 58.18
N GLY A 3 -11.69 22.19 57.71
CA GLY A 3 -11.08 20.94 58.20
C GLY A 3 -10.80 19.92 57.07
N ASN A 4 -9.62 19.33 56.87
CA ASN A 4 -8.24 19.53 57.37
C ASN A 4 -7.32 18.52 56.61
N ILE A 5 -6.19 18.99 56.04
CA ILE A 5 -4.76 18.52 56.08
C ILE A 5 -4.45 16.99 56.19
N ARG A 6 -3.48 16.30 55.54
CA ARG A 6 -1.99 16.40 55.33
C ARG A 6 -1.55 15.33 54.29
N LEU A 7 -0.64 15.56 53.33
CA LEU A 7 0.84 15.75 53.33
C LEU A 7 1.70 14.49 53.58
N LEU A 8 2.48 14.06 52.56
CA LEU A 8 3.80 13.37 52.61
C LEU A 8 4.26 13.22 51.14
N THR A 9 5.08 14.10 50.54
CA THR A 9 6.54 14.32 50.66
C THR A 9 7.41 13.07 50.71
N LEU A 10 8.16 12.81 49.63
CA LEU A 10 9.52 12.27 49.70
C LEU A 10 10.33 12.81 48.51
N MET A 11 11.17 13.80 48.83
CA MET A 11 12.35 14.20 48.08
C MET A 11 13.47 13.18 48.27
N ALA A 12 14.49 13.30 47.40
CA ALA A 12 15.92 13.05 47.60
C ALA A 12 16.48 11.90 46.75
N THR A 13 17.68 11.94 46.18
CA THR A 13 18.68 12.99 45.93
C THR A 13 19.68 12.38 44.94
N VAL A 14 20.24 13.21 44.08
CA VAL A 14 21.31 12.97 43.11
C VAL A 14 22.59 12.43 43.79
N MET A 15 23.32 11.52 43.13
CA MET A 15 24.79 11.48 43.23
C MET A 15 25.43 11.27 41.85
N LEU A 16 26.13 12.30 41.37
CA LEU A 16 27.23 12.19 40.41
C LEU A 16 28.47 11.71 41.15
N PHE A 17 29.25 10.80 40.55
CA PHE A 17 30.71 10.81 40.69
C PHE A 17 31.37 10.53 39.34
N ALA A 18 32.24 11.45 38.96
CA ALA A 18 33.17 11.36 37.85
C ALA A 18 34.36 10.46 38.21
N GLY A 19 34.99 9.86 37.19
CA GLY A 19 36.27 9.17 37.34
C GLY A 19 36.83 8.71 36.01
N CYS A 20 37.65 9.55 35.36
CA CYS A 20 38.62 9.12 34.36
C CYS A 20 39.94 8.82 35.05
N ALA A 21 40.50 7.62 34.87
CA ALA A 21 41.93 7.35 35.03
C ALA A 21 42.34 6.08 34.27
N ASN A 22 43.48 6.17 33.61
CA ASN A 22 44.08 5.25 32.64
C ASN A 22 45.11 4.35 33.35
N SER A 23 45.20 3.04 33.03
CA SER A 23 46.44 2.25 33.18
C SER A 23 46.35 0.89 32.46
N GLN A 24 47.42 0.56 31.75
CA GLN A 24 47.66 -0.65 30.95
C GLN A 24 48.02 -1.87 31.82
N HIS A 25 47.62 -3.09 31.39
CA HIS A 25 48.52 -4.21 31.04
C HIS A 25 47.76 -5.54 30.81
N ASP A 26 48.10 -6.16 29.68
CA ASP A 26 48.20 -7.60 29.34
C ASP A 26 47.04 -8.61 29.44
N ALA A 27 46.74 -9.13 28.24
CA ALA A 27 46.66 -10.54 27.85
C ALA A 27 45.29 -11.22 27.61
N LEU A 28 45.27 -11.88 26.43
CA LEU A 28 44.43 -13.01 25.97
C LEU A 28 43.08 -12.73 25.26
N GLN A 29 43.23 -12.54 23.95
CA GLN A 29 42.49 -13.20 22.86
C GLN A 29 41.00 -13.55 23.07
N LYS A 30 40.12 -12.82 22.39
CA LYS A 30 39.05 -13.44 21.60
C LYS A 30 38.64 -12.53 20.44
N ALA A 31 38.89 -12.98 19.22
CA ALA A 31 38.41 -12.33 18.01
C ALA A 31 36.88 -12.27 18.01
N SER A 32 36.32 -11.08 17.82
CA SER A 32 34.94 -10.91 17.36
C SER A 32 34.92 -9.74 16.39
N THR A 33 34.85 -10.11 15.13
CA THR A 33 34.81 -9.22 13.97
C THR A 33 33.39 -8.70 13.78
N THR A 34 33.28 -7.44 13.34
CA THR A 34 32.15 -6.88 12.55
C THR A 34 30.87 -6.60 13.37
N THR A 35 30.15 -5.47 13.24
CA THR A 35 29.85 -4.68 12.05
C THR A 35 29.40 -3.28 12.46
N SER A 36 29.97 -2.24 11.85
CA SER A 36 29.43 -0.88 11.85
C SER A 36 28.02 -0.89 11.28
N ALA A 37 27.05 -0.41 12.05
CA ALA A 37 25.70 -0.16 11.54
C ALA A 37 25.75 0.97 10.50
N ASN A 38 25.86 0.59 9.22
CA ASN A 38 25.56 1.46 8.10
C ASN A 38 24.03 1.60 8.07
N THR A 39 23.50 2.72 8.55
CA THR A 39 22.14 3.14 8.23
C THR A 39 22.12 3.54 6.76
N SER A 40 21.84 2.56 5.90
CA SER A 40 21.56 2.80 4.49
C SER A 40 20.12 3.28 4.40
N GLU A 41 19.93 4.60 4.41
CA GLU A 41 18.73 5.24 3.89
C GLU A 41 18.69 4.97 2.38
N THR A 42 18.00 3.91 2.00
CA THR A 42 17.79 3.60 0.58
C THR A 42 16.68 4.52 0.08
N GLU A 43 17.05 5.57 -0.64
CA GLU A 43 16.16 6.27 -1.56
C GLU A 43 15.54 5.23 -2.50
N THR A 44 14.27 4.89 -2.27
CA THR A 44 13.53 4.02 -3.17
C THR A 44 13.20 4.83 -4.43
N THR A 45 13.96 4.60 -5.51
CA THR A 45 13.43 4.72 -6.87
C THR A 45 12.03 4.12 -6.89
N SER A 46 11.02 4.93 -7.19
CA SER A 46 9.61 4.55 -7.22
C SER A 46 9.35 3.51 -8.33
N GLU A 47 9.65 2.25 -8.04
CA GLU A 47 9.22 1.14 -8.88
C GLU A 47 7.71 0.95 -8.76
N CYS A 48 7.09 0.52 -9.86
CA CYS A 48 5.67 0.20 -9.83
C CYS A 48 5.43 -1.03 -8.94
N PRO A 49 4.32 -1.05 -8.19
CA PRO A 49 3.97 -2.24 -7.42
C PRO A 49 3.74 -3.41 -8.38
N ASP A 50 4.01 -4.61 -7.88
CA ASP A 50 3.61 -5.81 -8.58
C ASP A 50 2.08 -5.96 -8.54
N PHE A 51 1.47 -5.96 -9.71
CA PHE A 51 0.03 -6.13 -9.84
C PHE A 51 -0.39 -7.60 -9.84
N SER A 52 0.53 -8.56 -9.86
CA SER A 52 0.17 -9.98 -9.83
C SER A 52 -0.54 -10.40 -8.55
N GLY A 53 -1.61 -11.18 -8.69
CA GLY A 53 -2.39 -11.68 -7.56
C GLY A 53 -3.85 -11.92 -7.91
N THR A 54 -4.61 -12.31 -6.90
CA THR A 54 -6.06 -12.48 -7.01
C THR A 54 -6.77 -11.29 -6.38
N TYR A 55 -7.71 -10.69 -7.10
CA TYR A 55 -8.48 -9.55 -6.66
C TYR A 55 -9.94 -9.94 -6.45
N LYS A 56 -10.47 -9.55 -5.30
CA LYS A 56 -11.90 -9.60 -5.00
C LYS A 56 -12.49 -8.21 -5.20
N VAL A 57 -13.58 -8.14 -5.96
CA VAL A 57 -14.36 -6.92 -6.14
C VAL A 57 -15.20 -6.64 -4.89
N GLU A 58 -15.15 -5.41 -4.40
CA GLU A 58 -16.02 -4.94 -3.33
C GLU A 58 -17.50 -5.09 -3.75
N GLY A 59 -18.29 -5.80 -2.95
CA GLY A 59 -19.71 -6.07 -3.25
C GLY A 59 -19.98 -7.01 -4.43
N GLY A 60 -18.95 -7.46 -5.14
CA GLY A 60 -19.06 -8.29 -6.34
C GLY A 60 -18.89 -9.79 -6.07
N LYS A 61 -19.41 -10.61 -7.00
CA LYS A 61 -19.17 -12.06 -7.04
C LYS A 61 -18.01 -12.44 -7.96
N SER A 62 -17.57 -11.53 -8.82
CA SER A 62 -16.48 -11.76 -9.76
C SER A 62 -15.14 -11.81 -9.05
N ARG A 63 -14.23 -12.63 -9.59
CA ARG A 63 -12.82 -12.70 -9.19
C ARG A 63 -11.96 -12.31 -10.37
N PHE A 64 -10.92 -11.55 -10.10
CA PHE A 64 -9.95 -11.20 -11.13
C PHE A 64 -8.59 -11.78 -10.79
N TYR A 65 -7.91 -12.33 -11.78
CA TYR A 65 -6.57 -12.88 -11.64
C TYR A 65 -5.62 -12.08 -12.52
N VAL A 66 -4.51 -11.65 -11.94
CA VAL A 66 -3.45 -10.95 -12.66
C VAL A 66 -2.20 -11.80 -12.62
N GLU A 67 -1.75 -12.24 -13.77
CA GLU A 67 -0.51 -13.01 -13.94
C GLU A 67 0.53 -12.19 -14.68
N LYS A 68 1.73 -12.07 -14.12
CA LYS A 68 2.82 -11.33 -14.73
C LYS A 68 3.49 -12.20 -15.79
N THR A 69 3.51 -11.71 -17.02
CA THR A 69 4.16 -12.42 -18.14
C THR A 69 5.57 -11.90 -18.39
N THR A 70 5.81 -10.60 -18.25
CA THR A 70 7.14 -9.97 -18.33
C THR A 70 7.28 -8.85 -17.30
N SER A 71 8.35 -8.06 -17.35
CA SER A 71 8.56 -6.95 -16.42
C SER A 71 7.44 -5.90 -16.44
N SER A 72 6.77 -5.69 -17.57
CA SER A 72 5.72 -4.66 -17.74
C SER A 72 4.40 -5.17 -18.31
N THR A 73 4.27 -6.46 -18.60
CA THR A 73 3.07 -7.06 -19.20
C THR A 73 2.47 -8.13 -18.31
N TYR A 74 1.15 -8.23 -18.37
CA TYR A 74 0.34 -9.09 -17.54
C TYR A 74 -0.80 -9.71 -18.37
N LEU A 75 -1.31 -10.84 -17.90
CA LEU A 75 -2.61 -11.38 -18.30
C LEU A 75 -3.61 -11.09 -17.18
N PHE A 76 -4.77 -10.60 -17.57
CA PHE A 76 -5.89 -10.31 -16.68
C PHE A 76 -7.05 -11.24 -17.00
N THR A 77 -7.35 -12.16 -16.11
CA THR A 77 -8.47 -13.11 -16.26
C THR A 77 -9.63 -12.71 -15.38
N ILE A 78 -10.80 -12.57 -15.99
CA ILE A 78 -12.08 -12.29 -15.34
C ILE A 78 -12.82 -13.61 -15.18
N GLU A 79 -13.14 -13.97 -13.95
CA GLU A 79 -14.02 -15.09 -13.63
C GLU A 79 -15.32 -14.52 -13.04
N THR A 80 -16.43 -14.72 -13.75
CA THR A 80 -17.78 -14.41 -13.27
C THR A 80 -18.50 -15.72 -12.91
N PRO A 81 -19.54 -15.69 -12.07
CA PRO A 81 -20.29 -16.90 -11.75
C PRO A 81 -21.17 -17.43 -12.89
N TYR A 82 -21.34 -16.70 -14.00
CA TYR A 82 -22.31 -17.01 -15.04
C TYR A 82 -21.67 -17.27 -16.41
N ASP A 83 -20.48 -16.75 -16.66
CA ASP A 83 -19.82 -16.80 -17.97
C ASP A 83 -18.48 -17.52 -17.88
N PRO A 84 -18.00 -18.10 -19.00
CA PRO A 84 -16.65 -18.61 -19.08
C PRO A 84 -15.59 -17.54 -18.76
N PRO A 85 -14.44 -17.92 -18.19
CA PRO A 85 -13.38 -16.96 -17.91
C PRO A 85 -12.90 -16.24 -19.17
N ILE A 86 -12.71 -14.92 -19.07
CA ILE A 86 -12.22 -14.08 -20.17
C ILE A 86 -10.86 -13.55 -19.80
N THR A 87 -9.88 -13.72 -20.70
CA THR A 87 -8.51 -13.24 -20.48
C THR A 87 -8.20 -12.08 -21.41
N GLN A 88 -7.63 -11.01 -20.86
CA GLN A 88 -7.21 -9.82 -21.56
C GLN A 88 -5.74 -9.54 -21.29
N SER A 89 -5.07 -8.95 -22.28
CA SER A 89 -3.73 -8.40 -22.09
C SER A 89 -3.80 -7.15 -21.21
N ALA A 90 -2.81 -6.99 -20.34
CA ALA A 90 -2.67 -5.80 -19.52
C ALA A 90 -1.22 -5.33 -19.48
N SER A 91 -1.01 -4.03 -19.30
CA SER A 91 0.31 -3.42 -19.28
C SER A 91 0.40 -2.32 -18.24
N VAL A 92 1.58 -2.18 -17.64
CA VAL A 92 1.82 -1.12 -16.65
C VAL A 92 2.08 0.19 -17.38
N LYS A 93 1.25 1.20 -17.09
CA LYS A 93 1.44 2.59 -17.48
C LYS A 93 1.97 3.37 -16.29
N ARG A 94 3.04 4.13 -16.54
CA ARG A 94 3.59 5.10 -15.59
C ARG A 94 3.19 6.50 -16.02
N SER A 95 2.65 7.28 -15.08
CA SER A 95 2.42 8.70 -15.27
C SER A 95 3.25 9.47 -14.27
N ASN A 96 4.14 10.33 -14.77
CA ASN A 96 4.88 11.28 -13.95
C ASN A 96 4.11 12.61 -13.99
N LYS A 97 3.32 12.89 -12.95
CA LYS A 97 2.77 14.23 -12.74
C LYS A 97 3.51 14.86 -11.57
N GLU A 98 4.21 15.95 -11.89
CA GLU A 98 4.85 17.00 -11.08
C GLU A 98 5.61 16.68 -9.77
N GLN A 99 5.51 15.48 -9.19
CA GLN A 99 6.32 14.99 -8.04
C GLN A 99 5.98 13.56 -7.62
N SER A 100 5.07 12.87 -8.31
CA SER A 100 4.64 11.51 -7.97
C SER A 100 4.55 10.65 -9.23
N THR A 101 5.21 9.50 -9.20
CA THR A 101 5.04 8.44 -10.19
C THR A 101 3.80 7.64 -9.84
N PHE A 102 2.76 7.74 -10.66
CA PHE A 102 1.56 6.90 -10.54
C PHE A 102 1.66 5.72 -11.49
N CYS A 103 1.53 4.52 -10.94
CA CYS A 103 1.50 3.28 -11.71
C CYS A 103 0.08 2.76 -11.82
N THR A 104 -0.35 2.48 -13.04
CA THR A 104 -1.64 1.86 -13.32
C THR A 104 -1.45 0.64 -14.21
N LEU A 105 -2.21 -0.41 -13.96
CA LEU A 105 -2.33 -1.54 -14.86
C LEU A 105 -3.48 -1.25 -15.84
N ASP A 106 -3.16 -0.91 -17.09
CA ASP A 106 -4.14 -0.74 -18.16
C ASP A 106 -4.47 -2.09 -18.77
N ILE A 107 -5.74 -2.48 -18.65
CA ILE A 107 -6.30 -3.71 -19.16
C ILE A 107 -6.98 -3.38 -20.49
N ASP A 108 -6.57 -4.06 -21.54
CA ASP A 108 -7.06 -3.78 -22.88
C ASP A 108 -8.58 -4.01 -22.97
N GLY A 109 -9.28 -3.06 -23.59
CA GLY A 109 -10.75 -3.06 -23.71
C GLY A 109 -11.56 -2.98 -22.41
N PHE A 110 -10.96 -3.15 -21.22
CA PHE A 110 -11.72 -3.34 -19.96
C PHE A 110 -11.64 -2.14 -19.01
N GLY A 111 -10.44 -1.67 -18.65
CA GLY A 111 -10.30 -0.71 -17.56
C GLY A 111 -8.87 -0.52 -17.10
N THR A 112 -8.70 0.11 -15.94
CA THR A 112 -7.41 0.33 -15.29
C THR A 112 -7.49 -0.04 -13.81
N ILE A 113 -6.47 -0.74 -13.31
CA ILE A 113 -6.27 -0.96 -11.87
C ILE A 113 -5.18 -0.01 -11.37
N SER A 114 -5.44 0.70 -10.27
CA SER A 114 -4.43 1.55 -9.62
C SER A 114 -4.40 1.31 -8.12
N PRO A 115 -3.24 1.46 -7.46
CA PRO A 115 -3.18 1.55 -6.01
C PRO A 115 -4.09 2.67 -5.51
N TRP A 116 -4.65 2.49 -4.33
CA TRP A 116 -5.55 3.43 -3.69
C TRP A 116 -5.29 3.50 -2.19
N GLU A 117 -5.46 4.70 -1.63
CA GLU A 117 -5.37 4.90 -0.20
C GLU A 117 -6.69 4.54 0.47
N LYS A 118 -6.67 3.48 1.30
CA LYS A 118 -7.84 3.03 2.05
C LYS A 118 -8.49 4.16 2.84
N GLY A 119 -9.81 4.26 2.76
CA GLY A 119 -10.60 5.29 3.43
C GLY A 119 -10.68 6.60 2.64
N SER A 120 -9.95 6.74 1.53
CA SER A 120 -10.03 7.93 0.69
C SER A 120 -11.32 7.98 -0.12
N ILE A 121 -11.80 9.21 -0.36
CA ILE A 121 -13.01 9.51 -1.11
C ILE A 121 -12.67 9.58 -2.60
N TYR A 122 -13.37 8.76 -3.39
CA TYR A 122 -13.35 8.88 -4.85
C TYR A 122 -14.54 9.73 -5.30
N HIS A 123 -14.25 10.79 -6.07
CA HIS A 123 -15.26 11.66 -6.65
C HIS A 123 -15.60 11.18 -8.07
N ILE A 124 -16.88 10.89 -8.31
CA ILE A 124 -17.41 10.40 -9.59
C ILE A 124 -18.36 11.47 -10.13
N THR A 125 -18.02 12.05 -11.27
CA THR A 125 -18.94 12.92 -12.01
C THR A 125 -19.61 12.12 -13.12
N PHE A 126 -20.94 12.03 -13.09
CA PHE A 126 -21.75 11.34 -14.09
C PHE A 126 -22.99 12.16 -14.43
N ASP A 127 -23.22 12.45 -15.71
CA ASP A 127 -24.36 13.23 -16.21
C ASP A 127 -24.61 14.53 -15.42
N SER A 128 -23.54 15.33 -15.22
CA SER A 128 -23.57 16.59 -14.46
C SER A 128 -23.98 16.48 -12.98
N ARG A 129 -23.92 15.26 -12.42
CA ARG A 129 -24.07 15.02 -10.98
C ARG A 129 -22.76 14.49 -10.43
N ASP A 130 -22.41 15.01 -9.25
CA ASP A 130 -21.24 14.56 -8.50
C ASP A 130 -21.68 13.57 -7.43
N PHE A 131 -20.94 12.46 -7.34
CA PHE A 131 -21.12 11.42 -6.36
C PHE A 131 -19.80 11.19 -5.64
N GLU A 132 -19.88 10.89 -4.36
CA GLU A 132 -18.74 10.51 -3.54
C GLU A 132 -18.87 9.05 -3.13
N LYS A 133 -17.76 8.32 -3.22
CA LYS A 133 -17.67 6.95 -2.72
C LYS A 133 -16.42 6.81 -1.87
N VAL A 134 -16.59 6.40 -0.61
CA VAL A 134 -15.46 5.98 0.23
C VAL A 134 -15.01 4.61 -0.23
N ILE A 135 -13.72 4.47 -0.56
CA ILE A 135 -13.13 3.20 -0.96
C ILE A 135 -12.24 2.67 0.16
N ASN A 136 -12.59 1.53 0.74
CA ASN A 136 -11.87 0.92 1.86
C ASN A 136 -10.93 -0.22 1.44
N THR A 137 -10.45 -0.19 0.20
CA THR A 137 -9.59 -1.22 -0.39
C THR A 137 -8.27 -0.64 -0.90
N ASP A 138 -7.24 -1.48 -1.03
CA ASP A 138 -5.88 -1.08 -1.43
C ASP A 138 -5.74 -0.72 -2.91
N TYR A 139 -6.72 -1.12 -3.72
CA TYR A 139 -6.73 -0.88 -5.16
C TYR A 139 -8.12 -0.43 -5.60
N ILE A 140 -8.16 0.30 -6.71
CA ILE A 140 -9.38 0.58 -7.44
C ILE A 140 -9.32 0.02 -8.85
N LEU A 141 -10.47 -0.44 -9.35
CA LEU A 141 -10.71 -0.71 -10.76
C LEU A 141 -11.61 0.40 -11.31
N LYS A 142 -11.10 1.13 -12.30
CA LYS A 142 -11.89 2.05 -13.11
C LYS A 142 -12.17 1.41 -14.45
N LEU A 143 -13.45 1.14 -14.75
CA LEU A 143 -13.84 0.56 -16.03
C LEU A 143 -13.76 1.61 -17.15
N LYS A 144 -13.41 1.17 -18.35
CA LYS A 144 -13.58 1.99 -19.57
C LYS A 144 -15.08 2.15 -19.82
N ASN A 145 -15.50 3.30 -20.35
CA ASN A 145 -16.91 3.63 -20.65
C ASN A 145 -17.56 2.76 -21.77
N LEU A 146 -17.00 1.59 -22.06
CA LEU A 146 -17.44 0.67 -23.09
C LEU A 146 -18.16 -0.52 -22.42
N ARG A 147 -19.47 -0.39 -22.24
CA ARG A 147 -20.48 -1.43 -21.91
C ARG A 147 -20.00 -2.60 -20.99
N PRO A 148 -20.06 -2.43 -19.65
CA PRO A 148 -19.58 -3.41 -18.68
C PRO A 148 -20.64 -4.45 -18.25
N VAL A 149 -21.88 -4.37 -18.75
CA VAL A 149 -22.99 -5.28 -18.38
C VAL A 149 -22.68 -6.76 -18.68
N GLN A 150 -21.69 -7.08 -19.52
CA GLN A 150 -21.31 -8.47 -19.80
C GLN A 150 -20.45 -9.14 -18.71
N TYR A 151 -19.92 -8.40 -17.73
CA TYR A 151 -18.91 -8.96 -16.79
C TYR A 151 -19.33 -8.93 -15.31
N GLY A 152 -20.61 -8.69 -15.03
CA GLY A 152 -21.13 -8.63 -13.67
C GLY A 152 -20.59 -7.46 -12.84
N VAL A 153 -20.10 -6.42 -13.53
CA VAL A 153 -19.69 -5.13 -12.97
C VAL A 153 -20.44 -4.03 -13.72
N ASP A 154 -21.14 -3.15 -13.01
CA ASP A 154 -21.80 -1.99 -13.61
C ASP A 154 -20.79 -0.89 -13.99
N PHE A 155 -21.19 0.17 -14.70
CA PHE A 155 -20.29 1.30 -14.94
C PHE A 155 -19.85 1.92 -13.60
N GLY A 156 -18.55 2.17 -13.42
CA GLY A 156 -18.08 2.87 -12.23
C GLY A 156 -16.67 2.55 -11.79
N VAL A 157 -16.42 2.90 -10.52
CA VAL A 157 -15.16 2.69 -9.80
C VAL A 157 -15.39 1.71 -8.66
N TYR A 158 -14.64 0.62 -8.69
CA TYR A 158 -14.76 -0.50 -7.76
C TYR A 158 -13.55 -0.59 -6.84
N GLY A 159 -13.79 -0.81 -5.56
CA GLY A 159 -12.72 -1.22 -4.66
C GLY A 159 -12.29 -2.66 -4.95
N LEU A 160 -10.98 -2.92 -4.91
CA LEU A 160 -10.40 -4.23 -5.08
C LEU A 160 -9.52 -4.60 -3.89
N THR A 161 -9.78 -5.76 -3.28
CA THR A 161 -8.88 -6.35 -2.28
C THR A 161 -8.01 -7.41 -2.93
N LYS A 162 -6.70 -7.19 -2.89
CA LYS A 162 -5.69 -8.18 -3.32
C LYS A 162 -5.53 -9.24 -2.22
N LYS A 163 -5.56 -10.52 -2.59
CA LYS A 163 -5.33 -11.68 -1.71
C LYS A 163 -3.98 -12.31 -1.97
#